data_AF-A0A8J2E9C5-F1
#
_entry.id   AF-A0A8J2E9C5-F1
#
_cell.length_a   1.000
_cell.length_b   1.000
_cell.length_c   1.000
_cell.angle_alpha   90.00
_cell.angle_beta   90.00
_cell.angle_gamma   90.00
#
_symmetry.space_group_name_H-M   'P 1'
#
loop_
_entity.id
_entity.type
_entity.pdbx_description
1 polymer ?
#
loop_
_entity_poly.entity_id
_entity_poly.type
_entity_poly.pdbx_seq_one_letter_code
_entity_poly.pdbx_strand_id
1 'polypeptide(L)'
;MGEDSKMFGYQILFMKEWVADTDEKKMEYRDKMMAWIKECCMEVVYVGPAHAFYETAKKCPPNMFVGKYESLQAAKDAMEKIPDRTEYVKRSMRVIEGPGDLFQKGHAYWIAQIETIHGDGSKWAKYFQAFGEANTSGFNCKYPDGNTKPVQLNLKNVSGSTFYDDSKVGTGNAFIPGTEITDDKGLVIIAEFPDCESGLLIHDAPEYKGSLLASLDMEYTNEEEWEKAEVRILAEVVERDIRIFKYE
;
A
#
# COMPACT_ATOMS: atom_id res chain seq x y z
N MET A 1 -4.30 -32.49 7.09
CA MET A 1 -5.03 -32.11 5.87
C MET A 1 -5.47 -30.68 6.10
N GLY A 2 -4.71 -29.71 5.57
CA GLY A 2 -5.05 -28.30 5.72
C GLY A 2 -6.25 -28.01 4.85
N GLU A 3 -7.25 -27.31 5.37
CA GLU A 3 -8.29 -26.73 4.54
C GLU A 3 -7.60 -25.77 3.56
N ASP A 4 -7.71 -26.02 2.26
CA ASP A 4 -7.37 -25.03 1.25
C ASP A 4 -8.29 -23.84 1.50
N SER A 5 -7.77 -22.82 2.19
CA SER A 5 -8.49 -21.57 2.40
C SER A 5 -8.84 -21.02 1.02
N LYS A 6 -10.14 -20.95 0.71
CA LYS A 6 -10.63 -20.42 -0.56
C LYS A 6 -9.92 -19.09 -0.85
N MET A 7 -9.27 -19.01 -2.02
CA MET A 7 -8.61 -17.80 -2.49
C MET A 7 -9.62 -16.88 -3.18
N PHE A 8 -9.42 -15.57 -3.02
CA PHE A 8 -10.27 -14.52 -3.53
C PHE A 8 -9.44 -13.49 -4.29
N GLY A 9 -10.07 -12.78 -5.22
CA GLY A 9 -9.46 -11.63 -5.87
C GLY A 9 -9.67 -10.37 -5.05
N TYR A 10 -8.65 -9.52 -4.96
CA TYR A 10 -8.76 -8.20 -4.34
C TYR A 10 -8.30 -7.13 -5.31
N GLN A 11 -9.09 -6.06 -5.42
CA GLN A 11 -8.66 -4.83 -6.07
C GLN A 11 -8.31 -3.79 -5.02
N ILE A 12 -7.18 -3.11 -5.22
CA ILE A 12 -6.69 -2.04 -4.35
C ILE A 12 -6.43 -0.82 -5.24
N LEU A 13 -7.22 0.23 -5.07
CA LEU A 13 -7.13 1.49 -5.81
C LEU A 13 -6.63 2.58 -4.88
N PHE A 14 -5.59 3.29 -5.31
CA PHE A 14 -5.09 4.53 -4.70
C PHE A 14 -5.29 5.70 -5.67
N MET A 15 -6.01 6.74 -5.24
CA MET A 15 -6.12 7.97 -6.03
C MET A 15 -4.80 8.74 -5.99
N LYS A 16 -4.29 9.14 -7.15
CA LYS A 16 -2.99 9.81 -7.29
C LYS A 16 -3.13 11.32 -7.53
N GLU A 17 -4.14 11.73 -8.30
CA GLU A 17 -4.34 13.14 -8.65
C GLU A 17 -5.78 13.37 -9.12
N TRP A 18 -6.39 14.50 -8.77
CA TRP A 18 -7.62 14.97 -9.41
C TRP A 18 -7.28 15.68 -10.73
N VAL A 19 -7.84 15.21 -11.84
CA VAL A 19 -7.79 15.90 -13.14
C VAL A 19 -8.97 16.85 -13.28
N ALA A 20 -10.12 16.47 -12.71
CA ALA A 20 -11.30 17.31 -12.64
C ALA A 20 -11.01 18.60 -11.85
N ASP A 21 -11.31 19.73 -12.47
CA ASP A 21 -11.13 21.08 -11.97
C ASP A 21 -12.33 21.59 -11.15
N THR A 22 -13.51 20.99 -11.33
CA THR A 22 -14.73 21.35 -10.60
C THR A 22 -15.20 20.25 -9.65
N ASP A 23 -15.85 20.64 -8.56
CA ASP A 23 -16.41 19.67 -7.60
C ASP A 23 -17.58 18.88 -8.19
N GLU A 24 -18.32 19.47 -9.13
CA GLU A 24 -19.39 18.77 -9.87
C GLU A 24 -18.83 17.57 -10.65
N LYS A 25 -17.71 17.73 -11.37
CA LYS A 25 -17.05 16.63 -12.08
C LYS A 25 -16.49 15.58 -11.13
N LYS A 26 -15.94 15.99 -9.99
CA LYS A 26 -15.46 15.06 -8.95
C LYS A 26 -16.62 14.24 -8.37
N MET A 27 -17.76 14.87 -8.12
CA MET A 27 -18.98 14.20 -7.67
C MET A 27 -19.53 13.23 -8.72
N GLU A 28 -19.59 13.65 -9.99
CA GLU A 28 -20.03 12.78 -11.09
C GLU A 28 -19.20 11.50 -11.16
N TYR A 29 -17.86 11.63 -11.10
CA TYR A 29 -16.98 10.46 -11.12
C TYR A 29 -17.14 9.59 -9.87
N ARG A 30 -17.33 10.21 -8.70
CA ARG A 30 -17.64 9.47 -7.46
C ARG A 30 -18.90 8.62 -7.64
N ASP A 31 -19.97 9.19 -8.19
CA ASP A 31 -21.24 8.47 -8.38
C ASP A 31 -21.08 7.31 -9.38
N LYS A 32 -20.35 7.53 -10.49
CA LYS A 32 -19.98 6.45 -11.44
C LYS A 32 -19.20 5.32 -10.75
N MET A 33 -18.20 5.67 -9.94
CA MET A 33 -17.41 4.71 -9.18
C MET A 33 -18.26 3.93 -8.17
N MET A 34 -19.14 4.60 -7.43
CA MET A 34 -20.02 3.94 -6.45
C MET A 34 -21.02 2.99 -7.12
N ALA A 35 -21.54 3.36 -8.30
CA ALA A 35 -22.40 2.48 -9.09
C ALA A 35 -21.66 1.21 -9.54
N TRP A 36 -20.46 1.36 -10.10
CA TRP A 36 -19.62 0.24 -10.50
C TRP A 36 -19.21 -0.66 -9.31
N ILE A 37 -18.84 -0.06 -8.17
CA ILE A 37 -18.52 -0.80 -6.93
C ILE A 37 -19.71 -1.69 -6.54
N LYS A 38 -20.92 -1.13 -6.53
CA LYS A 38 -22.15 -1.86 -6.16
C LYS A 38 -22.48 -2.99 -7.12
N GLU A 39 -22.16 -2.83 -8.41
CA GLU A 39 -22.42 -3.84 -9.43
C GLU A 39 -21.40 -4.98 -9.40
N CYS A 40 -20.12 -4.66 -9.24
CA CYS A 40 -19.03 -5.60 -9.50
C CYS A 40 -18.39 -6.19 -8.24
N CYS A 41 -18.47 -5.52 -7.09
CA CYS A 41 -17.79 -5.99 -5.88
C CYS A 41 -18.65 -7.00 -5.14
N MET A 42 -18.06 -8.16 -4.82
CA MET A 42 -18.70 -9.11 -3.90
C MET A 42 -18.76 -8.51 -2.49
N GLU A 43 -17.70 -7.83 -2.07
CA GLU A 43 -17.61 -7.18 -0.76
C GLU A 43 -16.74 -5.90 -0.87
N VAL A 44 -17.24 -4.80 -0.33
CA VAL A 44 -16.46 -3.56 -0.17
C VAL A 44 -15.76 -3.62 1.17
N VAL A 45 -14.45 -3.83 1.13
CA VAL A 45 -13.60 -3.80 2.33
C VAL A 45 -13.40 -2.36 2.77
N TYR A 46 -13.10 -1.45 1.84
CA TYR A 46 -12.94 -0.04 2.18
C TYR A 46 -13.25 0.87 1.01
N VAL A 47 -13.87 2.02 1.29
CA VAL A 47 -13.99 3.13 0.35
C VAL A 47 -13.98 4.45 1.15
N GLY A 48 -12.95 5.26 0.95
CA GLY A 48 -12.81 6.48 1.73
C GLY A 48 -11.39 7.04 1.73
N PRO A 49 -11.16 8.16 2.46
CA PRO A 49 -9.82 8.68 2.67
C PRO A 49 -8.99 7.73 3.52
N ALA A 50 -7.71 7.57 3.24
CA ALA A 50 -6.77 6.93 4.16
C ALA A 50 -6.71 7.73 5.48
N HIS A 51 -6.54 7.02 6.60
CA HIS A 51 -6.35 7.61 7.92
C HIS A 51 -4.95 8.24 8.06
N ALA A 52 -3.96 7.62 7.43
CA ALA A 52 -2.62 8.17 7.23
C ALA A 52 -2.06 7.73 5.89
N PHE A 53 -1.15 8.53 5.35
CA PHE A 53 -0.52 8.31 4.06
C PHE A 53 0.89 8.89 4.06
N TYR A 54 1.84 8.14 3.51
CA TYR A 54 3.27 8.45 3.62
C TYR A 54 3.95 8.44 2.26
N GLU A 55 5.14 9.04 2.21
CA GLU A 55 6.04 9.01 1.06
C GLU A 55 5.40 9.62 -0.21
N THR A 56 5.31 8.88 -1.33
CA THR A 56 4.72 9.43 -2.56
C THR A 56 3.26 9.83 -2.37
N ALA A 57 2.57 9.19 -1.42
CA ALA A 57 1.18 9.47 -1.09
C ALA A 57 0.97 10.86 -0.47
N LYS A 58 2.01 11.47 0.14
CA LYS A 58 1.95 12.82 0.75
C LYS A 58 1.49 13.91 -0.24
N LYS A 59 1.62 13.64 -1.56
CA LYS A 59 1.25 14.56 -2.65
C LYS A 59 -0.06 14.16 -3.34
N CYS A 60 -0.72 13.10 -2.91
CA CYS A 60 -1.88 12.51 -3.57
C CYS A 60 -3.17 12.73 -2.77
N PRO A 61 -4.36 12.66 -3.41
CA PRO A 61 -5.61 12.56 -2.69
C PRO A 61 -5.61 11.34 -1.76
N PRO A 62 -6.13 11.45 -0.52
CA PRO A 62 -6.09 10.37 0.45
C PRO A 62 -7.00 9.20 0.07
N ASN A 63 -7.94 9.41 -0.85
CA ASN A 63 -8.97 8.44 -1.23
C ASN A 63 -8.40 7.14 -1.78
N MET A 64 -8.89 6.04 -1.23
CA MET A 64 -8.58 4.69 -1.65
C MET A 64 -9.81 3.81 -1.63
N PHE A 65 -9.71 2.68 -2.32
CA PHE A 65 -10.73 1.65 -2.37
C PHE A 65 -10.08 0.26 -2.28
N VAL A 66 -10.72 -0.63 -1.51
CA VAL A 66 -10.37 -2.04 -1.44
C VAL A 66 -11.65 -2.85 -1.67
N GLY A 67 -11.67 -3.63 -2.74
CA GLY A 67 -12.79 -4.51 -3.10
C GLY A 67 -12.35 -5.97 -3.09
N LYS A 68 -13.23 -6.86 -2.63
CA LYS A 68 -13.04 -8.31 -2.65
C LYS A 68 -14.01 -8.93 -3.66
N TYR A 69 -13.52 -9.95 -4.36
CA TYR A 69 -14.17 -10.63 -5.47
C TYR A 69 -14.04 -12.14 -5.29
N GLU A 70 -14.98 -12.89 -5.85
CA GLU A 70 -15.04 -14.35 -5.70
C GLU A 70 -13.80 -15.11 -6.18
N SER A 71 -13.02 -14.50 -7.09
CA SER A 71 -11.77 -15.04 -7.64
C SER A 71 -10.89 -13.92 -8.19
N LEU A 72 -9.62 -14.23 -8.45
CA LEU A 72 -8.71 -13.32 -9.16
C LEU A 72 -9.26 -12.92 -10.54
N GLN A 73 -9.87 -13.86 -11.27
CA GLN A 73 -10.43 -13.58 -12.60
C GLN A 73 -11.62 -12.60 -12.51
N ALA A 74 -12.53 -12.80 -11.55
CA ALA A 74 -13.65 -11.88 -11.35
C ALA A 74 -13.17 -10.45 -11.00
N ALA A 75 -12.10 -10.33 -10.23
CA ALA A 75 -11.46 -9.04 -9.97
C ALA A 75 -10.88 -8.43 -11.27
N LYS A 76 -10.31 -9.22 -12.18
CA LYS A 76 -9.83 -8.72 -13.47
C LYS A 76 -10.99 -8.31 -14.39
N ASP A 77 -12.04 -9.11 -14.48
CA ASP A 77 -13.21 -8.84 -15.33
C ASP A 77 -13.94 -7.55 -14.87
N ALA A 78 -13.99 -7.30 -13.55
CA ALA A 78 -14.53 -6.07 -13.00
C ALA A 78 -13.76 -4.81 -13.47
N MET A 79 -12.45 -4.94 -13.75
CA MET A 79 -11.63 -3.83 -14.25
C MET A 79 -12.03 -3.39 -15.64
N GLU A 80 -12.42 -4.31 -16.51
CA GLU A 80 -12.83 -4.00 -17.88
C GLU A 80 -14.09 -3.12 -17.93
N LYS A 81 -14.86 -3.12 -16.86
CA LYS A 81 -16.11 -2.35 -16.70
C LYS A 81 -15.94 -1.07 -15.92
N ILE A 82 -14.73 -0.76 -15.48
CA ILE A 82 -14.51 0.39 -14.61
C ILE A 82 -14.81 1.70 -15.36
N PRO A 83 -15.45 2.70 -14.73
CA PRO A 83 -15.74 3.96 -15.40
C PRO A 83 -14.49 4.63 -15.95
N ASP A 84 -14.61 5.23 -17.14
CA ASP A 84 -13.55 6.05 -17.69
C ASP A 84 -13.22 7.20 -16.72
N ARG A 85 -11.92 7.37 -16.49
CA ARG A 85 -11.33 8.26 -15.51
C ARG A 85 -10.58 9.43 -16.14
N THR A 86 -10.38 9.42 -17.47
CA THR A 86 -9.38 10.24 -18.17
C THR A 86 -9.53 11.73 -17.86
N GLU A 87 -10.76 12.22 -17.78
CA GLU A 87 -11.07 13.63 -17.48
C GLU A 87 -11.25 13.92 -15.98
N TYR A 88 -11.17 12.90 -15.13
CA TYR A 88 -11.55 12.97 -13.73
C TYR A 88 -10.37 12.79 -12.77
N VAL A 89 -9.57 11.73 -12.94
CA VAL A 89 -8.61 11.30 -11.92
C VAL A 89 -7.46 10.46 -12.50
N LYS A 90 -6.26 10.63 -11.95
CA LYS A 90 -5.18 9.64 -12.06
C LYS A 90 -5.20 8.73 -10.84
N ARG A 91 -5.05 7.42 -11.03
CA ARG A 91 -5.24 6.43 -9.96
C ARG A 91 -4.48 5.14 -10.24
N SER A 92 -3.70 4.70 -9.28
CA SER A 92 -3.02 3.40 -9.34
C SER A 92 -3.97 2.32 -8.87
N MET A 93 -4.14 1.26 -9.66
CA MET A 93 -4.89 0.08 -9.24
C MET A 93 -4.05 -1.18 -9.34
N ARG A 94 -4.19 -2.03 -8.34
CA ARG A 94 -3.57 -3.35 -8.25
C ARG A 94 -4.63 -4.40 -8.04
N VAL A 95 -4.40 -5.54 -8.69
CA VAL A 95 -5.17 -6.76 -8.46
C VAL A 95 -4.25 -7.81 -7.87
N ILE A 96 -4.67 -8.42 -6.77
CA ILE A 96 -3.95 -9.51 -6.09
C ILE A 96 -4.90 -10.67 -5.81
N GLU A 97 -4.32 -11.83 -5.52
CA GLU A 97 -5.03 -12.98 -4.96
C GLU A 97 -4.65 -13.13 -3.48
N GLY A 98 -5.61 -13.49 -2.64
CA GLY A 98 -5.37 -13.67 -1.20
C GLY A 98 -6.44 -14.52 -0.52
N PRO A 99 -6.20 -14.95 0.74
CA PRO A 99 -7.17 -15.74 1.49
C PRO A 99 -8.39 -14.90 1.88
N GLY A 100 -9.53 -15.55 2.12
CA GLY A 100 -10.80 -14.85 2.39
C GLY A 100 -10.80 -13.94 3.62
N ASP A 101 -9.89 -14.17 4.56
CA ASP A 101 -9.69 -13.44 5.81
C ASP A 101 -8.48 -12.48 5.77
N LEU A 102 -8.02 -12.13 4.55
CA LEU A 102 -6.97 -11.13 4.33
C LEU A 102 -7.31 -9.79 5.01
N PHE A 103 -8.58 -9.40 4.98
CA PHE A 103 -9.12 -8.25 5.69
C PHE A 103 -10.27 -8.67 6.61
N GLN A 104 -10.26 -8.17 7.84
CA GLN A 104 -11.25 -8.44 8.88
C GLN A 104 -11.74 -7.13 9.49
N LYS A 105 -13.05 -7.04 9.74
CA LYS A 105 -13.64 -5.86 10.37
C LYS A 105 -13.09 -5.67 11.78
N GLY A 106 -12.94 -4.42 12.19
CA GLY A 106 -12.35 -4.01 13.47
C GLY A 106 -10.83 -3.84 13.45
N HIS A 107 -10.16 -4.21 12.35
CA HIS A 107 -8.71 -4.12 12.23
C HIS A 107 -8.25 -2.91 11.40
N ALA A 108 -6.99 -2.52 11.58
CA ALA A 108 -6.33 -1.52 10.75
C ALA A 108 -5.26 -2.18 9.87
N TYR A 109 -5.10 -1.63 8.67
CA TYR A 109 -4.24 -2.19 7.64
C TYR A 109 -3.28 -1.14 7.12
N TRP A 110 -2.02 -1.54 6.98
CA TRP A 110 -0.96 -0.86 6.23
C TRP A 110 -0.88 -1.51 4.86
N ILE A 111 -1.14 -0.74 3.81
CA ILE A 111 -0.96 -1.21 2.44
C ILE A 111 0.14 -0.37 1.78
N ALA A 112 1.17 -1.05 1.29
CA ALA A 112 2.19 -0.45 0.43
C ALA A 112 2.01 -0.96 -1.01
N GLN A 113 1.78 -0.04 -1.95
CA GLN A 113 1.95 -0.28 -3.37
C GLN A 113 3.36 0.16 -3.76
N ILE A 114 4.22 -0.81 -4.10
CA ILE A 114 5.55 -0.51 -4.63
C ILE A 114 5.40 -0.29 -6.14
N GLU A 115 5.66 0.94 -6.56
CA GLU A 115 5.56 1.38 -7.96
C GLU A 115 6.86 1.04 -8.70
N THR A 116 8.01 1.29 -8.07
CA THR A 116 9.33 1.07 -8.67
C THR A 116 10.35 0.63 -7.63
N ILE A 117 11.20 -0.34 -7.94
CA ILE A 117 12.46 -0.59 -7.22
C ILE A 117 13.60 -0.15 -8.13
N HIS A 118 14.44 0.75 -7.64
CA HIS A 118 15.52 1.33 -8.44
C HIS A 118 16.77 0.44 -8.37
N GLY A 119 17.44 0.28 -9.51
CA GLY A 119 18.70 -0.47 -9.60
C GLY A 119 18.54 -1.99 -9.64
N ASP A 120 19.45 -2.70 -8.97
CA ASP A 120 19.53 -4.17 -8.95
C ASP A 120 18.76 -4.82 -7.77
N GLY A 121 18.05 -4.01 -6.98
CA GLY A 121 17.29 -4.45 -5.81
C GLY A 121 18.13 -4.71 -4.54
N SER A 122 19.46 -4.56 -4.57
CA SER A 122 20.32 -4.81 -3.40
C SER A 122 20.03 -3.86 -2.23
N LYS A 123 19.86 -2.56 -2.52
CA LYS A 123 19.47 -1.55 -1.52
C LYS A 123 18.08 -1.82 -0.94
N TRP A 124 17.15 -2.27 -1.77
CA TRP A 124 15.82 -2.70 -1.34
C TRP A 124 15.89 -3.91 -0.42
N ALA A 125 16.69 -4.92 -0.76
CA ALA A 125 16.87 -6.11 0.06
C ALA A 125 17.43 -5.76 1.45
N LYS A 126 18.40 -4.83 1.55
CA LYS A 126 18.89 -4.31 2.84
C LYS A 126 17.78 -3.68 3.67
N TYR A 127 16.99 -2.79 3.06
CA TYR A 127 15.83 -2.20 3.73
C TYR A 127 14.87 -3.29 4.23
N PHE A 128 14.49 -4.22 3.36
CA PHE A 128 13.46 -5.21 3.67
C PHE A 128 13.94 -6.19 4.77
N GLN A 129 15.22 -6.55 4.76
CA GLN A 129 15.83 -7.33 5.84
C GLN A 129 15.80 -6.57 7.17
N ALA A 130 16.29 -5.33 7.20
CA ALA A 130 16.30 -4.50 8.41
C ALA A 130 14.88 -4.25 8.93
N PHE A 131 13.91 -4.07 8.03
CA PHE A 131 12.49 -3.93 8.37
C PHE A 131 11.94 -5.21 9.00
N GLY A 132 12.28 -6.39 8.46
CA GLY A 132 11.88 -7.68 9.02
C GLY A 132 12.45 -7.93 10.42
N GLU A 133 13.71 -7.56 10.64
CA GLU A 133 14.38 -7.65 11.95
C GLU A 133 13.75 -6.68 12.96
N ALA A 134 13.48 -5.43 12.55
CA ALA A 134 12.77 -4.44 13.35
C ALA A 134 11.34 -4.91 13.68
N ASN A 135 10.61 -5.45 12.70
CA ASN A 135 9.27 -5.97 12.92
C ASN A 135 9.23 -7.17 13.88
N THR A 136 10.24 -8.05 13.80
CA THR A 136 10.38 -9.19 14.72
C THR A 136 10.62 -8.72 16.15
N SER A 137 11.38 -7.64 16.32
CA SER A 137 11.67 -7.06 17.64
C SER A 137 10.54 -6.15 18.16
N GLY A 138 9.73 -5.60 17.24
CA GLY A 138 8.71 -4.59 17.49
C GLY A 138 9.24 -3.16 17.29
N PHE A 139 8.40 -2.30 16.71
CA PHE A 139 8.63 -0.86 16.55
C PHE A 139 8.22 -0.13 17.83
N ASN A 140 9.12 0.65 18.43
CA ASN A 140 8.84 1.32 19.69
C ASN A 140 7.99 2.58 19.46
N CYS A 141 6.67 2.41 19.52
CA CYS A 141 5.71 3.48 19.28
C CYS A 141 5.45 4.27 20.56
N LYS A 142 5.57 5.60 20.48
CA LYS A 142 5.29 6.52 21.58
C LYS A 142 3.84 7.02 21.49
N TYR A 143 3.03 6.66 22.47
CA TYR A 143 1.61 7.01 22.52
C TYR A 143 1.38 8.40 23.12
N PRO A 144 0.21 9.02 22.89
CA PRO A 144 -0.14 10.32 23.45
C PRO A 144 -0.12 10.38 24.98
N ASP A 145 -0.33 9.24 25.65
CA ASP A 145 -0.24 9.10 27.11
C ASP A 145 1.20 9.11 27.64
N GLY A 146 2.20 9.20 26.75
CA GLY A 146 3.62 9.21 27.06
C GLY A 146 4.25 7.83 27.20
N ASN A 147 3.47 6.74 27.14
CA ASN A 147 3.98 5.39 27.18
C ASN A 147 4.59 4.99 25.84
N THR A 148 5.66 4.19 25.90
CA THR A 148 6.23 3.54 24.72
C THR A 148 5.92 2.06 24.77
N LYS A 149 5.39 1.49 23.69
CA LYS A 149 5.13 0.06 23.56
C LYS A 149 5.69 -0.47 22.24
N PRO A 150 6.27 -1.68 22.22
CA PRO A 150 6.64 -2.32 20.99
C PRO A 150 5.38 -2.75 20.23
N VAL A 151 5.30 -2.37 18.96
CA VAL A 151 4.21 -2.74 18.05
C VAL A 151 4.79 -3.59 16.93
N GLN A 152 4.14 -4.71 16.63
CA GLN A 152 4.51 -5.57 15.52
C GLN A 152 3.43 -5.50 14.44
N LEU A 153 3.86 -5.54 13.18
CA LEU A 153 3.02 -5.71 12.01
C LEU A 153 2.83 -7.19 11.74
N ASN A 154 1.57 -7.62 11.62
CA ASN A 154 1.26 -8.95 11.11
C ASN A 154 1.24 -8.88 9.58
N LEU A 155 2.30 -9.36 8.91
CA LEU A 155 2.37 -9.41 7.45
C LEU A 155 1.36 -10.44 6.93
N LYS A 156 0.26 -9.95 6.34
CA LYS A 156 -0.84 -10.79 5.84
C LYS A 156 -0.61 -11.25 4.40
N ASN A 157 0.01 -10.40 3.58
CA ASN A 157 0.30 -10.72 2.19
C ASN A 157 1.51 -9.93 1.66
N VAL A 158 2.37 -10.61 0.92
CA VAL A 158 3.45 -10.02 0.11
C VAL A 158 3.35 -10.70 -1.25
N SER A 159 2.76 -10.04 -2.23
CA SER A 159 2.49 -10.68 -3.52
C SER A 159 2.77 -9.74 -4.68
N GLY A 160 3.20 -10.35 -5.79
CA GLY A 160 3.10 -9.71 -7.09
C GLY A 160 1.66 -9.29 -7.36
N SER A 161 1.51 -8.21 -8.11
CA SER A 161 0.24 -7.62 -8.48
C SER A 161 0.33 -7.18 -9.93
N THR A 162 -0.77 -7.20 -10.66
CA THR A 162 -0.80 -6.69 -12.04
C THR A 162 -1.11 -5.19 -12.04
N PHE A 163 -0.34 -4.40 -12.80
CA PHE A 163 -0.65 -3.00 -13.06
C PHE A 163 -1.85 -2.90 -14.01
N TYR A 164 -2.80 -2.02 -13.71
CA TYR A 164 -3.92 -1.68 -14.59
C TYR A 164 -4.06 -0.15 -14.77
N ASP A 165 -3.00 0.61 -14.51
CA ASP A 165 -2.90 2.05 -14.77
C ASP A 165 -1.71 2.33 -15.71
N ASP A 166 -1.92 3.15 -16.74
CA ASP A 166 -0.91 3.62 -17.71
C ASP A 166 0.00 4.74 -17.17
N SER A 167 -0.29 5.30 -15.99
CA SER A 167 0.49 6.42 -15.43
C SER A 167 1.74 5.94 -14.69
N LYS A 168 2.76 5.61 -15.48
CA LYS A 168 4.12 5.18 -15.12
C LYS A 168 4.24 3.72 -14.65
N VAL A 169 4.54 2.87 -15.62
CA VAL A 169 5.33 1.67 -15.39
C VAL A 169 6.77 2.12 -15.12
N GLY A 170 7.25 2.00 -13.89
CA GLY A 170 8.67 2.15 -13.61
C GLY A 170 9.45 1.01 -14.25
N THR A 171 10.56 1.30 -14.93
CA THR A 171 11.46 0.27 -15.53
C THR A 171 12.32 -0.43 -14.47
N GLY A 172 11.80 -0.58 -13.25
CA GLY A 172 12.53 -1.05 -12.09
C GLY A 172 12.56 -2.57 -12.05
N ASN A 173 13.75 -3.16 -11.96
CA ASN A 173 13.88 -4.58 -11.65
C ASN A 173 13.54 -4.79 -10.18
N ALA A 174 12.67 -5.76 -9.89
CA ALA A 174 12.29 -6.03 -8.51
C ALA A 174 12.58 -7.49 -8.16
N PHE A 175 13.50 -7.65 -7.19
CA PHE A 175 13.78 -8.93 -6.54
C PHE A 175 13.11 -8.95 -5.17
N ILE A 176 12.15 -9.87 -5.03
CA ILE A 176 11.83 -10.51 -3.77
C ILE A 176 12.06 -11.99 -4.01
N PRO A 177 12.80 -12.71 -3.15
CA PRO A 177 12.93 -14.15 -3.28
C PRO A 177 11.55 -14.80 -3.43
N GLY A 178 11.26 -15.38 -4.61
CA GLY A 178 10.02 -16.09 -4.90
C GLY A 178 8.91 -15.32 -5.64
N THR A 179 9.09 -14.04 -6.00
CA THR A 179 8.12 -13.32 -6.86
C THR A 179 8.82 -12.70 -8.07
N GLU A 180 8.49 -13.17 -9.28
CA GLU A 180 8.90 -12.49 -10.52
C GLU A 180 8.09 -11.21 -10.67
N ILE A 181 8.77 -10.06 -10.54
CA ILE A 181 8.20 -8.74 -10.77
C ILE A 181 8.77 -8.25 -12.10
N THR A 182 7.91 -8.15 -13.10
CA THR A 182 8.17 -7.70 -14.46
C THR A 182 7.65 -6.27 -14.64
N ASP A 183 7.98 -5.60 -15.75
CA ASP A 183 7.46 -4.24 -16.02
C ASP A 183 5.91 -4.19 -15.92
N ASP A 184 5.19 -5.26 -16.26
CA ASP A 184 3.72 -5.34 -16.15
C ASP A 184 3.20 -5.79 -14.76
N LYS A 185 4.08 -6.03 -13.78
CA LYS A 185 3.72 -6.44 -12.41
C LYS A 185 4.37 -5.55 -11.34
N GLY A 186 3.60 -5.09 -10.37
CA GLY A 186 4.09 -4.36 -9.19
C GLY A 186 4.07 -5.24 -7.94
N LEU A 187 4.55 -4.73 -6.81
CA LEU A 187 4.40 -5.40 -5.52
C LEU A 187 3.31 -4.72 -4.68
N VAL A 188 2.49 -5.53 -4.02
CA VAL A 188 1.64 -5.09 -2.92
C VAL A 188 2.04 -5.81 -1.64
N ILE A 189 2.22 -5.03 -0.57
CA ILE A 189 2.38 -5.55 0.79
C ILE A 189 1.17 -5.13 1.60
N ILE A 190 0.57 -6.08 2.30
CA ILE A 190 -0.53 -5.85 3.24
C ILE A 190 -0.08 -6.36 4.60
N ALA A 191 -0.13 -5.46 5.57
CA ALA A 191 0.11 -5.77 6.96
C ALA A 191 -1.07 -5.30 7.81
N GLU A 192 -1.34 -6.04 8.87
CA GLU A 192 -2.36 -5.72 9.86
C GLU A 192 -1.69 -5.19 11.14
N PHE A 193 -2.31 -4.17 11.74
CA PHE A 193 -1.91 -3.63 13.03
C PHE A 193 -2.71 -4.24 14.16
N PRO A 194 -2.15 -4.34 15.38
CA PRO A 194 -2.89 -4.79 16.56
C PRO A 194 -4.05 -3.83 16.91
N ASP A 195 -3.91 -2.55 16.60
CA ASP A 195 -4.93 -1.53 16.74
C ASP A 195 -4.65 -0.34 15.79
N CYS A 196 -5.63 0.55 15.62
CA CYS A 196 -5.53 1.65 14.67
C CYS A 196 -4.52 2.72 15.08
N GLU A 197 -4.36 2.98 16.37
CA GLU A 197 -3.49 4.03 16.89
C GLU A 197 -2.03 3.65 16.68
N SER A 198 -1.68 2.41 17.01
CA SER A 198 -0.41 1.78 16.70
C SER A 198 0.00 1.95 15.23
N GLY A 199 -0.96 1.82 14.31
CA GLY A 199 -0.68 1.99 12.89
C GLY A 199 -0.26 3.39 12.49
N LEU A 200 -0.84 4.40 13.11
CA LEU A 200 -0.49 5.80 12.85
C LEU A 200 0.91 6.17 13.41
N LEU A 201 1.41 5.41 14.39
CA LEU A 201 2.64 5.71 15.12
C LEU A 201 3.89 5.01 14.57
N ILE A 202 3.74 3.85 13.89
CA ILE A 202 4.89 3.05 13.42
C ILE A 202 5.83 3.85 12.52
N HIS A 203 5.30 4.71 11.65
CA HIS A 203 6.13 5.48 10.72
C HIS A 203 7.09 6.44 11.44
N ASP A 204 6.73 6.89 12.64
CA ASP A 204 7.55 7.80 13.44
C ASP A 204 8.54 7.05 14.35
N ALA A 205 8.44 5.73 14.44
CA ALA A 205 9.34 4.91 15.25
C ALA A 205 10.78 4.95 14.68
N PRO A 206 11.81 5.14 15.53
CA PRO A 206 13.21 5.14 15.09
C PRO A 206 13.60 3.86 14.36
N GLU A 207 13.03 2.71 14.71
CA GLU A 207 13.31 1.44 14.06
C GLU A 207 12.76 1.39 12.62
N TYR A 208 11.60 2.02 12.36
CA TYR A 208 11.06 2.16 11.01
C TYR A 208 11.97 3.05 10.15
N LYS A 209 12.34 4.22 10.67
CA LYS A 209 13.29 5.14 10.01
C LYS A 209 14.64 4.48 9.76
N GLY A 210 15.17 3.78 10.76
CA GLY A 210 16.41 3.02 10.69
C GLY A 210 16.39 1.92 9.62
N SER A 211 15.27 1.20 9.48
CA SER A 211 15.14 0.19 8.43
C SER A 211 15.26 0.79 7.03
N LEU A 212 14.69 1.98 6.80
CA LEU A 212 14.81 2.71 5.54
C LEU A 212 16.24 3.20 5.31
N LEU A 213 16.88 3.76 6.33
CA LEU A 213 18.26 4.24 6.26
C LEU A 213 19.28 3.12 5.98
N ALA A 214 19.00 1.88 6.40
CA ALA A 214 19.82 0.73 6.07
C ALA A 214 19.98 0.51 4.55
N SER A 215 19.01 0.95 3.72
CA SER A 215 19.14 0.89 2.26
C SER A 215 20.25 1.79 1.69
N LEU A 216 20.67 2.80 2.45
CA LEU A 216 21.75 3.73 2.11
C LEU A 216 23.02 3.50 2.96
N ASP A 217 23.07 2.42 3.74
CA ASP A 217 24.15 2.17 4.72
C ASP A 217 24.30 3.34 5.72
N MET A 218 23.18 3.89 6.16
CA MET A 218 23.10 5.01 7.11
C MET A 218 22.41 4.59 8.42
N GLU A 219 22.71 5.31 9.49
CA GLU A 219 22.05 5.17 10.80
C GLU A 219 21.18 6.39 11.12
N TYR A 220 20.12 6.18 11.89
CA TYR A 220 19.28 7.28 12.36
C TYR A 220 20.03 8.12 13.40
N THR A 221 20.23 9.41 13.12
CA THR A 221 20.93 10.34 14.01
C THR A 221 20.03 11.47 14.49
N ASN A 222 19.33 12.15 13.58
CA ASN A 222 18.36 13.21 13.86
C ASN A 222 17.34 13.36 12.71
N GLU A 223 16.28 14.14 12.94
CA GLU A 223 15.19 14.34 11.98
C GLU A 223 15.62 15.06 10.69
N GLU A 224 16.54 16.02 10.75
CA GLU A 224 16.98 16.79 9.57
C GLU A 224 17.70 15.88 8.56
N GLU A 225 18.61 15.04 9.04
CA GLU A 225 19.32 14.07 8.21
C GLU A 225 18.39 12.96 7.72
N TRP A 226 17.40 12.58 8.54
CA TRP A 226 16.34 11.66 8.14
C TRP A 226 15.51 12.21 6.97
N GLU A 227 15.02 13.46 7.04
CA GLU A 227 14.21 14.06 5.96
C GLU A 227 14.99 14.14 4.63
N LYS A 228 16.28 14.48 4.68
CA LYS A 228 17.16 14.46 3.50
C LYS A 228 17.33 13.04 2.94
N ALA A 229 17.48 12.05 3.82
CA ALA A 229 17.62 10.66 3.42
C ALA A 229 16.32 10.07 2.86
N GLU A 230 15.15 10.40 3.43
CA GLU A 230 13.83 9.95 2.94
C GLU A 230 13.66 10.31 1.46
N VAL A 231 13.97 11.56 1.07
CA VAL A 231 13.90 12.01 -0.33
C VAL A 231 14.84 11.20 -1.23
N ARG A 232 16.06 10.91 -0.77
CA ARG A 232 17.03 10.12 -1.54
C ARG A 232 16.60 8.65 -1.68
N ILE A 233 16.07 8.05 -0.61
CA ILE A 233 15.57 6.67 -0.63
C ILE A 233 14.46 6.55 -1.67
N LEU A 234 13.52 7.49 -1.69
CA LEU A 234 12.42 7.48 -2.65
C LEU A 234 12.87 7.64 -4.12
N ALA A 235 14.00 8.31 -4.34
CA ALA A 235 14.56 8.55 -5.66
C ALA A 235 15.54 7.47 -6.14
N GLU A 236 16.30 6.86 -5.22
CA GLU A 236 17.43 5.97 -5.52
C GLU A 236 17.18 4.50 -5.16
N VAL A 237 16.17 4.20 -4.34
CA VAL A 237 15.92 2.85 -3.81
C VAL A 237 14.54 2.34 -4.20
N VAL A 238 13.49 3.05 -3.82
CA VAL A 238 12.11 2.57 -4.00
C VAL A 238 11.10 3.70 -4.12
N GLU A 239 10.23 3.63 -5.12
CA GLU A 239 9.03 4.46 -5.19
C GLU A 239 7.84 3.66 -4.66
N ARG A 240 7.23 4.11 -3.55
CA ARG A 240 6.08 3.43 -2.94
C ARG A 240 5.04 4.40 -2.39
N ASP A 241 3.79 3.98 -2.46
CA ASP A 241 2.62 4.67 -1.91
C ASP A 241 2.12 3.83 -0.73
N ILE A 242 2.17 4.41 0.46
CA ILE A 242 1.74 3.76 1.70
C ILE A 242 0.48 4.42 2.19
N ARG A 243 -0.55 3.61 2.45
CA ARG A 243 -1.81 4.06 3.04
C ARG A 243 -2.23 3.18 4.20
N ILE A 244 -2.76 3.84 5.22
CA ILE A 244 -3.33 3.19 6.40
C ILE A 244 -4.83 3.45 6.41
N PHE A 245 -5.60 2.39 6.64
CA PHE A 245 -7.04 2.52 6.88
C PHE A 245 -7.51 1.56 7.97
N LYS A 246 -8.66 1.88 8.56
CA LYS A 246 -9.40 1.01 9.47
C LYS A 246 -10.57 0.40 8.73
N TYR A 247 -10.73 -0.92 8.83
CA TYR A 247 -11.92 -1.60 8.34
C TYR A 247 -12.98 -1.64 9.43
N GLU A 248 -14.09 -0.92 9.25
CA GLU A 248 -15.22 -0.85 10.19
C GLU A 248 -16.36 -1.84 9.87
#